data_AF-A0A940QEX8-F1
#
_entry.id   AF-A0A940QEX8-F1
#
_cell.length_a   1.000
_cell.length_b   1.000
_cell.length_c   1.000
_cell.angle_alpha   90.00
_cell.angle_beta   90.00
_cell.angle_gamma   90.00
#
_symmetry.space_group_name_H-M   'P 1'
#
loop_
_entity.id
_entity.type
_entity.pdbx_description
1 polymer ?
#
loop_
_entity_poly.entity_id
_entity_poly.type
_entity_poly.pdbx_seq_one_letter_code
_entity_poly.pdbx_strand_id
1 'polypeptide(L)'
;SSAIRNFDRKILVAVHFTNPEKSGNYDWIAGNLDKYKTDYDVFASSYYPYWHGTPENLTSELSKVASKYGKYVMVAETSWANTFEDSDQFANTIGDASSLGNYVSYDISVQGQIEAVTKVFEAVADVGPKGIGAFYWEPAWITVGNDHAGNLALWEKNGSGWATKAAAEYDPDAGQWYGGSAVDNQALFSADGKPLDSLYIFSHIKSGNQSVSSDNMITDPGFENGGTGWKLENTTSGEYAKFEINDEMTHKGGKAAHWYSANAFEYTGLYAEYTAPETGKYRFTDYLAGEKTSYKNLISVNGEHKAYDEGAVTAYDKWNKSVVEFTANKGDTIGIWIELNGEAGGYGSVDDCELCFTGQAEDVSSPEPTASPAPSSPEPTQSPEPVQSPEPTTPSTPVSKDDPIKGDLDGDRKVNASDLGIMHSHMMGGTSLSDTSFPQADMDYNGKVNIADLLLLKERILDGTY
;
A
#
# COMPACT_ATOMS: atom_id res chain seq x y z
N SER A 1 -34.82 25.62 -10.16
CA SER A 1 -35.28 24.38 -10.80
C SER A 1 -36.12 24.57 -12.06
N SER A 2 -36.85 25.69 -12.25
CA SER A 2 -37.86 25.84 -13.33
C SER A 2 -37.36 25.48 -14.74
N ALA A 3 -36.14 25.88 -15.12
CA ALA A 3 -35.56 25.51 -16.41
C ALA A 3 -35.38 23.98 -16.56
N ILE A 4 -34.82 23.33 -15.53
CA ILE A 4 -34.60 21.87 -15.50
C ILE A 4 -35.94 21.14 -15.55
N ARG A 5 -36.92 21.57 -14.75
CA ARG A 5 -38.26 20.94 -14.70
C ARG A 5 -39.05 21.08 -16.00
N ASN A 6 -38.85 22.16 -16.74
CA ASN A 6 -39.47 22.38 -18.04
C ASN A 6 -38.83 21.51 -19.14
N PHE A 7 -37.56 21.15 -18.99
CA PHE A 7 -36.83 20.30 -19.91
C PHE A 7 -37.14 18.81 -19.69
N ASP A 8 -36.86 18.29 -18.49
CA ASP A 8 -37.17 16.91 -18.11
C ASP A 8 -37.37 16.82 -16.58
N ARG A 9 -38.54 16.34 -16.16
CA ARG A 9 -38.87 16.17 -14.75
C ARG A 9 -38.18 14.97 -14.09
N LYS A 10 -37.56 14.07 -14.86
CA LYS A 10 -36.77 12.95 -14.33
C LYS A 10 -35.38 13.38 -13.85
N ILE A 11 -34.89 14.53 -14.29
CA ILE A 11 -33.59 15.07 -13.85
C ILE A 11 -33.73 15.55 -12.41
N LEU A 12 -32.89 15.00 -11.53
CA LEU A 12 -32.78 15.45 -10.14
C LEU A 12 -32.13 16.83 -10.08
N VAL A 13 -32.73 17.73 -9.31
CA VAL A 13 -32.18 19.06 -9.05
C VAL A 13 -31.42 19.02 -7.73
N ALA A 14 -30.10 19.20 -7.79
CA ALA A 14 -29.24 19.28 -6.61
C ALA A 14 -28.95 20.73 -6.21
N VAL A 15 -28.81 20.95 -4.90
CA VAL A 15 -28.17 22.14 -4.32
C VAL A 15 -26.97 21.67 -3.52
N HIS A 16 -25.84 22.34 -3.65
CA HIS A 16 -24.55 21.85 -3.16
C HIS A 16 -23.93 22.83 -2.16
N PHE A 17 -23.57 22.30 -1.00
CA PHE A 17 -22.98 23.03 0.13
C PHE A 17 -21.74 22.29 0.64
N THR A 18 -21.07 22.88 1.62
CA THR A 18 -19.87 22.32 2.26
C THR A 18 -19.83 22.70 3.75
N ASN A 19 -18.80 22.25 4.45
CA ASN A 19 -18.60 22.39 5.89
C ASN A 19 -19.68 21.68 6.76
N PRO A 20 -19.83 20.35 6.65
CA PRO A 20 -20.74 19.57 7.50
C PRO A 20 -20.28 19.51 8.97
N GLU A 21 -19.03 19.78 9.29
CA GLU A 21 -18.48 19.81 10.67
C GLU A 21 -19.03 20.97 11.50
N LYS A 22 -19.53 22.03 10.84
CA LYS A 22 -20.09 23.19 11.54
C LYS A 22 -21.46 22.84 12.12
N SER A 23 -21.50 22.67 13.44
CA SER A 23 -22.70 22.29 14.18
C SER A 23 -23.93 23.11 13.77
N GLY A 24 -24.98 22.43 13.31
CA GLY A 24 -26.27 23.04 12.94
C GLY A 24 -26.29 23.77 11.59
N ASN A 25 -25.17 23.81 10.86
CA ASN A 25 -25.08 24.50 9.57
C ASN A 25 -26.06 23.90 8.54
N TYR A 26 -26.08 22.58 8.37
CA TYR A 26 -26.93 21.93 7.37
C TYR A 26 -28.41 21.99 7.71
N ASP A 27 -28.77 21.84 8.99
CA ASP A 27 -30.15 22.04 9.44
C ASP A 27 -30.63 23.47 9.19
N TRP A 28 -29.78 24.47 9.44
CA TRP A 28 -30.10 25.88 9.17
C TRP A 28 -30.28 26.16 7.68
N ILE A 29 -29.38 25.68 6.82
CA ILE A 29 -29.48 25.85 5.36
C ILE A 29 -30.73 25.16 4.84
N ALA A 30 -30.92 23.87 5.13
CA ALA A 30 -32.07 23.09 4.67
C ALA A 30 -33.39 23.67 5.18
N GLY A 31 -33.42 24.17 6.42
CA GLY A 31 -34.56 24.87 7.00
C GLY A 31 -34.92 26.15 6.25
N ASN A 32 -33.93 26.94 5.81
CA ASN A 32 -34.20 28.11 4.98
C ASN A 32 -34.72 27.71 3.59
N LEU A 33 -34.14 26.68 2.97
CA LEU A 33 -34.60 26.20 1.67
C LEU A 33 -36.07 25.73 1.73
N ASP A 34 -36.47 25.01 2.79
CA ASP A 34 -37.86 24.62 3.00
C ASP A 34 -38.77 25.83 3.29
N LYS A 35 -38.33 26.75 4.15
CA LYS A 35 -39.07 27.97 4.50
C LYS A 35 -39.43 28.77 3.25
N TYR A 36 -38.46 28.95 2.34
CA TYR A 36 -38.64 29.68 1.09
C TYR A 36 -39.17 28.82 -0.06
N LYS A 37 -39.53 27.56 0.21
CA LYS A 37 -40.11 26.62 -0.76
C LYS A 37 -39.25 26.48 -2.02
N THR A 38 -37.94 26.40 -1.82
CA THR A 38 -36.99 26.13 -2.90
C THR A 38 -37.26 24.72 -3.43
N ASP A 39 -37.55 24.60 -4.73
CA ASP A 39 -37.77 23.32 -5.39
C ASP A 39 -36.43 22.68 -5.76
N TYR A 40 -36.08 21.59 -5.06
CA TYR A 40 -34.91 20.75 -5.28
C TYR A 40 -35.16 19.34 -4.73
N ASP A 41 -34.42 18.37 -5.26
CA ASP A 41 -34.54 16.95 -4.90
C ASP A 41 -33.40 16.49 -3.98
N VAL A 42 -32.17 16.96 -4.23
CA VAL A 42 -30.94 16.48 -3.59
C VAL A 42 -30.24 17.61 -2.83
N PHE A 43 -29.96 17.40 -1.55
CA PHE A 43 -29.04 18.21 -0.78
C PHE A 43 -27.65 17.57 -0.84
N ALA A 44 -26.71 18.19 -1.52
CA ALA A 44 -25.37 17.67 -1.72
C ALA A 44 -24.35 18.37 -0.82
N SER A 45 -23.35 17.61 -0.37
CA SER A 45 -22.23 18.10 0.47
C SER A 45 -20.90 17.88 -0.25
N SER A 46 -19.97 18.83 -0.22
CA SER A 46 -18.55 18.46 -0.30
C SER A 46 -18.14 17.81 1.01
N TYR A 47 -17.22 16.86 0.97
CA TYR A 47 -16.65 16.22 2.14
C TYR A 47 -15.20 15.86 1.86
N TYR A 48 -14.28 16.65 2.42
CA TYR A 48 -12.85 16.36 2.39
C TYR A 48 -12.43 15.97 3.81
N PRO A 49 -12.01 14.71 4.04
CA PRO A 49 -11.76 14.22 5.39
C PRO A 49 -10.70 15.04 6.15
N TYR A 50 -9.86 15.81 5.45
CA TYR A 50 -8.91 16.74 6.06
C TYR A 50 -9.56 17.74 7.04
N TRP A 51 -10.72 18.30 6.66
CA TRP A 51 -11.29 19.47 7.33
C TRP A 51 -12.74 19.29 7.76
N HIS A 52 -13.48 18.37 7.14
CA HIS A 52 -14.94 18.32 7.22
C HIS A 52 -15.50 17.42 8.33
N GLY A 53 -14.70 17.16 9.37
CA GLY A 53 -15.11 16.34 10.52
C GLY A 53 -15.04 14.85 10.23
N THR A 54 -15.77 14.06 11.03
CA THR A 54 -15.76 12.59 10.93
C THR A 54 -16.86 12.06 10.00
N PRO A 55 -16.72 10.84 9.45
CA PRO A 55 -17.77 10.20 8.64
C PRO A 55 -19.10 10.05 9.40
N GLU A 56 -19.06 9.80 10.71
CA GLU A 56 -20.25 9.68 11.54
C GLU A 56 -21.00 11.02 11.65
N ASN A 57 -20.27 12.12 11.73
CA ASN A 57 -20.87 13.46 11.69
C ASN A 57 -21.51 13.72 10.32
N LEU A 58 -20.83 13.34 9.22
CA LEU A 58 -21.39 13.44 7.88
C LEU A 58 -22.71 12.67 7.77
N THR A 59 -22.74 11.39 8.17
CA THR A 59 -23.96 10.57 8.19
C THR A 59 -25.06 11.23 9.01
N SER A 60 -24.72 11.74 10.19
CA SER A 60 -25.67 12.41 11.09
C SER A 60 -26.29 13.66 10.48
N GLU A 61 -25.49 14.57 9.92
CA GLU A 61 -25.98 15.81 9.31
C GLU A 61 -26.82 15.53 8.06
N LEU A 62 -26.37 14.62 7.19
CA LEU A 62 -27.12 14.23 6.01
C LEU A 62 -28.44 13.50 6.37
N SER A 63 -28.43 12.66 7.41
CA SER A 63 -29.63 11.99 7.92
C SER A 63 -30.66 12.97 8.48
N LYS A 64 -30.24 14.04 9.15
CA LYS A 64 -31.14 15.12 9.60
C LYS A 64 -31.83 15.78 8.42
N VAL A 65 -31.07 16.12 7.37
CA VAL A 65 -31.65 16.74 6.17
C VAL A 65 -32.63 15.79 5.47
N ALA A 66 -32.23 14.53 5.28
CA ALA A 66 -33.05 13.51 4.62
C ALA A 66 -34.37 13.24 5.37
N SER A 67 -34.30 13.06 6.70
CA SER A 67 -35.47 12.72 7.53
C SER A 67 -36.41 13.90 7.74
N LYS A 68 -35.87 15.09 8.03
CA LYS A 68 -36.67 16.27 8.38
C LYS A 68 -37.30 16.95 7.16
N TYR A 69 -36.60 16.97 6.02
CA TYR A 69 -37.03 17.69 4.81
C TYR A 69 -37.36 16.76 3.63
N GLY A 70 -37.23 15.43 3.81
CA GLY A 70 -37.61 14.43 2.80
C GLY A 70 -36.71 14.39 1.57
N LYS A 71 -35.53 15.02 1.62
CA LYS A 71 -34.61 15.18 0.49
C LYS A 71 -33.72 13.95 0.31
N TYR A 72 -33.31 13.71 -0.92
CA TYR A 72 -32.14 12.85 -1.17
C TYR A 72 -30.88 13.59 -0.73
N VAL A 73 -29.85 12.84 -0.40
CA VAL A 73 -28.55 13.38 0.01
C VAL A 73 -27.41 12.64 -0.68
N MET A 74 -26.34 13.35 -0.95
CA MET A 74 -25.14 12.80 -1.58
C MET A 74 -23.90 13.59 -1.18
N VAL A 75 -22.73 13.00 -1.40
CA VAL A 75 -21.48 13.76 -1.43
C VAL A 75 -21.17 14.13 -2.88
N ALA A 76 -21.09 15.43 -3.20
CA ALA A 76 -20.78 15.90 -4.55
C ALA A 76 -19.27 15.97 -4.83
N GLU A 77 -18.45 16.06 -3.78
CA GLU A 77 -17.00 16.16 -3.89
C GLU A 77 -16.34 15.48 -2.69
N THR A 78 -15.38 14.61 -2.96
CA THR A 78 -14.44 14.06 -1.98
C THR A 78 -13.13 13.71 -2.70
N SER A 79 -12.02 13.72 -1.98
CA SER A 79 -10.73 13.24 -2.44
C SER A 79 -9.84 12.90 -1.23
N TRP A 80 -8.74 12.21 -1.50
CA TRP A 80 -7.70 11.96 -0.52
C TRP A 80 -6.35 11.81 -1.23
N ALA A 81 -5.27 12.25 -0.59
CA ALA A 81 -3.92 12.25 -1.12
C ALA A 81 -3.30 10.87 -0.94
N ASN A 82 -2.71 10.36 -2.02
CA ASN A 82 -2.02 9.07 -2.02
C ASN A 82 -0.51 9.20 -1.78
N THR A 83 0.03 10.42 -1.84
CA THR A 83 1.44 10.76 -1.60
C THR A 83 1.56 12.23 -1.21
N PHE A 84 2.68 12.64 -0.60
CA PHE A 84 3.02 14.06 -0.44
C PHE A 84 3.84 14.62 -1.61
N GLU A 85 4.29 13.76 -2.52
CA GLU A 85 5.08 14.19 -3.67
C GLU A 85 4.26 15.07 -4.64
N ASP A 86 4.87 16.16 -5.08
CA ASP A 86 4.38 17.02 -6.17
C ASP A 86 4.96 16.54 -7.51
N SER A 87 4.09 16.26 -8.47
CA SER A 87 4.47 15.74 -9.79
C SER A 87 4.53 16.78 -10.90
N ASP A 88 4.11 18.03 -10.67
CA ASP A 88 3.99 19.05 -11.71
C ASP A 88 4.75 20.37 -11.43
N GLN A 89 5.45 20.44 -10.30
CA GLN A 89 6.23 21.61 -9.87
C GLN A 89 5.34 22.82 -9.54
N PHE A 90 4.09 22.56 -9.14
CA PHE A 90 3.18 23.52 -8.53
C PHE A 90 2.69 22.95 -7.19
N ALA A 91 2.62 23.80 -6.17
CA ALA A 91 2.37 23.33 -4.82
C ALA A 91 0.98 22.70 -4.67
N ASN A 92 0.96 21.45 -4.22
CA ASN A 92 -0.26 20.73 -3.87
C ASN A 92 -0.95 21.31 -2.63
N THR A 93 -2.28 21.21 -2.60
CA THR A 93 -3.12 21.60 -1.45
C THR A 93 -2.72 20.83 -0.20
N ILE A 94 -2.34 19.57 -0.38
CA ILE A 94 -1.85 18.66 0.67
C ILE A 94 -0.43 18.26 0.30
N GLY A 95 0.55 19.14 0.54
CA GLY A 95 1.95 18.90 0.16
C GLY A 95 2.82 18.28 1.25
N ASP A 96 2.39 18.37 2.52
CA ASP A 96 3.12 17.79 3.66
C ASP A 96 2.19 17.59 4.87
N ALA A 97 2.75 17.02 5.95
CA ALA A 97 2.02 16.79 7.20
C ALA A 97 1.48 18.08 7.84
N SER A 98 2.08 19.24 7.60
CA SER A 98 1.59 20.52 8.14
C SER A 98 0.36 21.05 7.39
N SER A 99 0.13 20.56 6.18
CA SER A 99 -1.02 20.86 5.33
C SER A 99 -2.25 20.02 5.70
N LEU A 100 -2.06 18.96 6.50
CA LEU A 100 -3.16 18.13 6.97
C LEU A 100 -4.00 18.89 8.01
N GLY A 101 -5.33 18.84 7.85
CA GLY A 101 -6.25 19.45 8.79
C GLY A 101 -6.35 18.68 10.11
N ASN A 102 -7.32 19.06 10.96
CA ASN A 102 -7.43 18.50 12.32
C ASN A 102 -8.07 17.11 12.39
N TYR A 103 -8.54 16.57 11.26
CA TYR A 103 -9.37 15.35 11.19
C TYR A 103 -8.66 14.20 10.46
N VAL A 104 -7.32 14.13 10.54
CA VAL A 104 -6.54 13.06 9.90
C VAL A 104 -6.83 11.72 10.55
N SER A 105 -7.35 10.79 9.77
CA SER A 105 -7.62 9.41 10.23
C SER A 105 -7.05 8.34 9.31
N TYR A 106 -6.50 8.73 8.15
CA TYR A 106 -6.02 7.79 7.13
C TYR A 106 -4.57 8.13 6.76
N ASP A 107 -3.84 7.12 6.33
CA ASP A 107 -2.46 7.27 5.87
C ASP A 107 -2.39 8.05 4.56
N ILE A 108 -1.25 8.70 4.27
CA ILE A 108 -0.99 9.33 2.97
C ILE A 108 -0.32 8.29 2.08
N SER A 109 -1.16 7.43 1.52
CA SER A 109 -0.79 6.29 0.68
C SER A 109 -1.95 5.92 -0.25
N VAL A 110 -1.70 5.12 -1.29
CA VAL A 110 -2.76 4.56 -2.15
C VAL A 110 -3.81 3.82 -1.30
N GLN A 111 -3.37 3.13 -0.25
CA GLN A 111 -4.26 2.44 0.67
C GLN A 111 -5.07 3.41 1.55
N GLY A 112 -4.43 4.43 2.13
CA GLY A 112 -5.18 5.43 2.91
C GLY A 112 -6.20 6.17 2.03
N GLN A 113 -5.90 6.38 0.74
CA GLN A 113 -6.86 6.88 -0.24
C GLN A 113 -8.03 5.90 -0.45
N ILE A 114 -7.78 4.59 -0.48
CA ILE A 114 -8.83 3.55 -0.50
C ILE A 114 -9.76 3.66 0.71
N GLU A 115 -9.18 3.71 1.91
CA GLU A 115 -9.92 3.74 3.17
C GLU A 115 -10.75 5.01 3.32
N ALA A 116 -10.13 6.17 3.08
CA ALA A 116 -10.78 7.47 3.18
C ALA A 116 -12.01 7.54 2.26
N VAL A 117 -11.85 7.18 1.00
CA VAL A 117 -12.95 7.22 0.01
C VAL A 117 -14.03 6.21 0.37
N THR A 118 -13.65 4.97 0.73
CA THR A 118 -14.61 3.93 1.12
C THR A 118 -15.49 4.41 2.27
N LYS A 119 -14.90 5.02 3.30
CA LYS A 119 -15.63 5.55 4.47
C LYS A 119 -16.61 6.66 4.11
N VAL A 120 -16.33 7.47 3.09
CA VAL A 120 -17.28 8.47 2.60
C VAL A 120 -18.49 7.83 1.92
N PHE A 121 -18.27 6.81 1.10
CA PHE A 121 -19.35 6.08 0.44
C PHE A 121 -20.20 5.30 1.46
N GLU A 122 -19.58 4.67 2.46
CA GLU A 122 -20.27 4.04 3.59
C GLU A 122 -21.11 5.05 4.37
N ALA A 123 -20.55 6.21 4.72
CA ALA A 123 -21.27 7.26 5.45
C ALA A 123 -22.53 7.73 4.71
N VAL A 124 -22.47 7.89 3.39
CA VAL A 124 -23.67 8.22 2.60
C VAL A 124 -24.64 7.04 2.56
N ALA A 125 -24.16 5.81 2.39
CA ALA A 125 -24.99 4.62 2.38
C ALA A 125 -25.73 4.40 3.71
N ASP A 126 -25.09 4.73 4.84
CA ASP A 126 -25.65 4.62 6.19
C ASP A 126 -26.79 5.60 6.48
N VAL A 127 -26.96 6.64 5.66
CA VAL A 127 -28.20 7.47 5.67
C VAL A 127 -29.43 6.64 5.26
N GLY A 128 -29.22 5.50 4.61
CA GLY A 128 -30.26 4.60 4.13
C GLY A 128 -30.77 5.01 2.73
N PRO A 129 -32.03 4.70 2.38
CA PRO A 129 -32.55 4.85 1.01
C PRO A 129 -32.54 6.27 0.42
N LYS A 130 -32.22 7.27 1.24
CA LYS A 130 -32.10 8.68 0.83
C LYS A 130 -30.66 9.09 0.52
N GLY A 131 -29.65 8.35 0.98
CA GLY A 131 -28.27 8.50 0.54
C GLY A 131 -28.09 7.87 -0.83
N ILE A 132 -27.84 8.70 -1.86
CA ILE A 132 -27.88 8.25 -3.26
C ILE A 132 -26.50 8.08 -3.90
N GLY A 133 -25.42 8.36 -3.16
CA GLY A 133 -24.04 8.11 -3.59
C GLY A 133 -23.06 9.23 -3.28
N ALA A 134 -21.85 9.09 -3.77
CA ALA A 134 -20.78 10.07 -3.65
C ALA A 134 -20.04 10.22 -4.99
N PHE A 135 -19.40 11.37 -5.18
CA PHE A 135 -18.58 11.69 -6.35
C PHE A 135 -17.15 12.01 -5.92
N TYR A 136 -16.16 11.39 -6.55
CA TYR A 136 -14.75 11.72 -6.38
C TYR A 136 -14.43 12.95 -7.23
N TRP A 137 -13.80 13.94 -6.62
CA TRP A 137 -13.43 15.19 -7.29
C TRP A 137 -12.02 15.09 -7.88
N GLU A 138 -11.90 15.38 -9.17
CA GLU A 138 -10.63 15.44 -9.92
C GLU A 138 -9.72 14.19 -9.79
N PRO A 139 -10.22 12.97 -10.10
CA PRO A 139 -9.44 11.74 -9.95
C PRO A 139 -8.30 11.60 -10.97
N ALA A 140 -8.19 12.50 -11.94
CA ALA A 140 -7.23 12.40 -13.04
C ALA A 140 -6.62 13.75 -13.42
N TRP A 141 -6.62 14.73 -12.52
CA TRP A 141 -5.92 16.01 -12.73
C TRP A 141 -4.42 15.87 -12.46
N ILE A 142 -3.81 14.99 -13.24
CA ILE A 142 -2.38 14.67 -13.18
C ILE A 142 -1.54 15.73 -13.88
N THR A 143 -0.23 15.65 -13.65
CA THR A 143 0.77 16.51 -14.25
C THR A 143 0.78 16.52 -15.79
N VAL A 144 1.19 17.66 -16.37
CA VAL A 144 1.50 17.79 -17.81
C VAL A 144 2.98 17.57 -18.13
N GLY A 145 3.83 17.37 -17.10
CA GLY A 145 5.28 17.23 -17.19
C GLY A 145 5.96 17.56 -15.85
N ASN A 146 7.25 17.34 -15.69
CA ASN A 146 7.93 17.61 -14.40
C ASN A 146 8.85 18.85 -14.42
N ASP A 147 8.64 19.76 -15.39
CA ASP A 147 9.43 20.99 -15.54
C ASP A 147 8.51 22.21 -15.44
N HIS A 148 8.71 23.04 -14.41
CA HIS A 148 7.85 24.19 -14.15
C HIS A 148 7.74 25.15 -15.34
N ALA A 149 8.84 25.43 -16.05
CA ALA A 149 8.83 26.40 -17.14
C ALA A 149 8.04 25.88 -18.36
N GLY A 150 8.27 24.63 -18.75
CA GLY A 150 7.51 23.95 -19.79
C GLY A 150 6.04 23.80 -19.42
N ASN A 151 5.76 23.41 -18.18
CA ASN A 151 4.41 23.24 -17.66
C ASN A 151 3.65 24.57 -17.63
N LEU A 152 4.26 25.66 -17.16
CA LEU A 152 3.64 26.99 -17.14
C LEU A 152 3.17 27.42 -18.53
N ALA A 153 3.96 27.16 -19.57
CA ALA A 153 3.57 27.46 -20.94
C ALA A 153 2.34 26.63 -21.39
N LEU A 154 2.22 25.38 -20.95
CA LEU A 154 1.08 24.51 -21.23
C LEU A 154 -0.17 24.93 -20.44
N TRP A 155 -0.02 25.21 -19.15
CA TRP A 155 -1.12 25.67 -18.28
C TRP A 155 -1.72 26.98 -18.80
N GLU A 156 -0.90 27.99 -19.09
CA GLU A 156 -1.35 29.28 -19.62
C GLU A 156 -2.02 29.14 -20.98
N LYS A 157 -1.49 28.27 -21.85
CA LYS A 157 -2.03 28.10 -23.21
C LYS A 157 -3.35 27.33 -23.23
N ASN A 158 -3.46 26.27 -22.42
CA ASN A 158 -4.54 25.30 -22.52
C ASN A 158 -5.56 25.40 -21.38
N GLY A 159 -5.27 26.16 -20.31
CA GLY A 159 -6.08 26.15 -19.10
C GLY A 159 -6.09 24.80 -18.39
N SER A 160 -4.97 24.07 -18.45
CA SER A 160 -4.84 22.72 -17.89
C SER A 160 -4.32 22.68 -16.45
N GLY A 161 -4.02 23.84 -15.86
CA GLY A 161 -3.77 23.99 -14.44
C GLY A 161 -4.95 24.68 -13.74
N TRP A 162 -4.89 24.88 -12.43
CA TRP A 162 -6.04 25.31 -11.62
C TRP A 162 -6.58 26.70 -12.02
N ALA A 163 -5.67 27.58 -12.46
CA ALA A 163 -6.01 28.88 -13.01
C ALA A 163 -4.91 29.34 -13.99
N THR A 164 -5.30 30.22 -14.92
CA THR A 164 -4.35 30.97 -15.75
C THR A 164 -4.32 32.42 -15.30
N LYS A 165 -3.27 33.15 -15.67
CA LYS A 165 -3.17 34.58 -15.40
C LYS A 165 -4.35 35.40 -15.95
N ALA A 166 -4.99 34.92 -17.02
CA ALA A 166 -6.17 35.58 -17.58
C ALA A 166 -7.35 35.66 -16.60
N ALA A 167 -7.41 34.77 -15.59
CA ALA A 167 -8.45 34.81 -14.55
C ALA A 167 -8.39 36.07 -13.67
N ALA A 168 -7.26 36.79 -13.64
CA ALA A 168 -7.05 37.98 -12.81
C ALA A 168 -8.10 39.09 -12.99
N GLU A 169 -8.71 39.20 -14.19
CA GLU A 169 -9.75 40.20 -14.44
C GLU A 169 -11.07 39.89 -13.72
N TYR A 170 -11.29 38.62 -13.39
CA TYR A 170 -12.48 38.12 -12.73
C TYR A 170 -12.23 37.85 -11.24
N ASP A 171 -11.10 37.22 -10.93
CA ASP A 171 -10.62 36.91 -9.59
C ASP A 171 -9.14 37.31 -9.44
N PRO A 172 -8.84 38.43 -8.77
CA PRO A 172 -7.47 38.88 -8.54
C PRO A 172 -6.60 37.87 -7.77
N ASP A 173 -7.18 37.05 -6.90
CA ASP A 173 -6.42 36.07 -6.10
C ASP A 173 -5.97 34.91 -7.00
N ALA A 174 -6.84 34.43 -7.88
CA ALA A 174 -6.45 33.52 -8.96
C ALA A 174 -5.38 34.13 -9.87
N GLY A 175 -5.46 35.44 -10.12
CA GLY A 175 -4.43 36.19 -10.84
C GLY A 175 -3.06 36.27 -10.13
N GLN A 176 -3.03 36.13 -8.81
CA GLN A 176 -1.80 36.09 -8.02
C GLN A 176 -1.20 34.68 -7.93
N TRP A 177 -2.06 33.66 -7.83
CA TRP A 177 -1.67 32.29 -7.51
C TRP A 177 -1.81 31.30 -8.66
N TYR A 178 -2.07 31.76 -9.88
CA TYR A 178 -2.22 30.91 -11.07
C TYR A 178 -1.06 29.93 -11.28
N GLY A 179 -1.33 28.78 -11.90
CA GLY A 179 -0.33 27.73 -12.11
C GLY A 179 -0.95 26.37 -12.40
N GLY A 180 -0.29 25.31 -11.92
CA GLY A 180 -0.56 23.90 -12.23
C GLY A 180 -1.71 23.27 -11.47
N SER A 181 -1.74 21.94 -11.45
CA SER A 181 -2.65 21.19 -10.60
C SER A 181 -2.27 21.41 -9.14
N ALA A 182 -3.27 21.54 -8.26
CA ALA A 182 -3.05 21.60 -6.81
C ALA A 182 -3.49 20.30 -6.12
N VAL A 183 -3.76 19.25 -6.91
CA VAL A 183 -4.31 17.96 -6.45
C VAL A 183 -3.80 16.77 -7.28
N ASP A 184 -2.67 16.89 -7.98
CA ASP A 184 -2.13 15.76 -8.75
C ASP A 184 -1.80 14.56 -7.84
N ASN A 185 -1.38 14.82 -6.60
CA ASN A 185 -1.14 13.81 -5.58
C ASN A 185 -2.40 13.19 -4.97
N GLN A 186 -3.58 13.67 -5.37
CA GLN A 186 -4.88 13.10 -5.00
C GLN A 186 -5.53 12.36 -6.17
N ALA A 187 -4.87 12.23 -7.32
CA ALA A 187 -5.41 11.44 -8.42
C ALA A 187 -5.59 9.96 -8.02
N LEU A 188 -6.45 9.25 -8.76
CA LEU A 188 -6.55 7.79 -8.79
C LEU A 188 -5.67 7.18 -9.89
N PHE A 189 -4.79 8.01 -10.46
CA PHE A 189 -3.83 7.66 -11.50
C PHE A 189 -2.45 8.18 -11.09
N SER A 190 -1.39 7.48 -11.48
CA SER A 190 -0.02 7.97 -11.37
C SER A 190 0.24 9.13 -12.33
N ALA A 191 1.36 9.83 -12.13
CA ALA A 191 1.79 10.95 -12.96
C ALA A 191 1.94 10.60 -14.46
N ASP A 192 2.21 9.34 -14.81
CA ASP A 192 2.27 8.84 -16.19
C ASP A 192 0.91 8.36 -16.74
N GLY A 193 -0.18 8.54 -15.98
CA GLY A 193 -1.54 8.23 -16.39
C GLY A 193 -1.96 6.77 -16.25
N LYS A 194 -1.21 5.96 -15.49
CA LYS A 194 -1.64 4.57 -15.17
C LYS A 194 -2.59 4.57 -13.98
N PRO A 195 -3.61 3.70 -13.97
CA PRO A 195 -4.52 3.60 -12.83
C PRO A 195 -3.77 3.10 -11.59
N LEU A 196 -4.04 3.72 -10.44
CA LEU A 196 -3.63 3.21 -9.13
C LEU A 196 -4.63 2.17 -8.64
N ASP A 197 -4.24 1.35 -7.66
CA ASP A 197 -5.15 0.37 -7.05
C ASP A 197 -6.40 1.03 -6.44
N SER A 198 -6.26 2.26 -5.96
CA SER A 198 -7.37 3.07 -5.47
C SER A 198 -8.44 3.40 -6.52
N LEU A 199 -8.17 3.28 -7.81
CA LEU A 199 -9.23 3.40 -8.82
C LEU A 199 -10.27 2.28 -8.70
N TYR A 200 -9.87 1.08 -8.27
CA TYR A 200 -10.74 -0.09 -8.26
C TYR A 200 -11.74 -0.12 -7.09
N ILE A 201 -11.66 0.83 -6.15
CA ILE A 201 -12.63 1.03 -5.06
C ILE A 201 -14.08 0.96 -5.57
N PHE A 202 -14.39 1.62 -6.69
CA PHE A 202 -15.75 1.67 -7.21
C PHE A 202 -16.30 0.30 -7.63
N SER A 203 -15.43 -0.63 -8.05
CA SER A 203 -15.80 -2.01 -8.33
C SER A 203 -16.11 -2.79 -7.04
N HIS A 204 -15.34 -2.55 -5.99
CA HIS A 204 -15.57 -3.14 -4.66
C HIS A 204 -16.91 -2.64 -4.07
N ILE A 205 -17.16 -1.33 -4.11
CA ILE A 205 -18.42 -0.73 -3.64
C ILE A 205 -19.62 -1.28 -4.43
N LYS A 206 -19.50 -1.43 -5.75
CA LYS A 206 -20.62 -1.86 -6.62
C LYS A 206 -20.99 -3.33 -6.49
N SER A 207 -20.01 -4.21 -6.30
CA SER A 207 -20.24 -5.67 -6.31
C SER A 207 -21.00 -6.15 -5.08
N GLY A 208 -21.18 -5.31 -4.05
CA GLY A 208 -21.71 -5.76 -2.78
C GLY A 208 -20.82 -6.83 -2.14
N ASN A 209 -19.57 -7.00 -2.60
CA ASN A 209 -18.51 -7.65 -1.86
C ASN A 209 -18.21 -6.77 -0.65
N GLN A 210 -19.10 -6.87 0.32
CA GLN A 210 -18.83 -6.53 1.70
C GLN A 210 -17.65 -7.39 2.13
N SER A 211 -16.47 -6.80 2.05
CA SER A 211 -15.24 -7.04 2.82
C SER A 211 -14.00 -6.86 1.93
N VAL A 212 -13.60 -5.60 1.70
CA VAL A 212 -12.25 -5.29 2.20
C VAL A 212 -12.44 -5.36 3.70
N SER A 213 -12.15 -6.51 4.32
CA SER A 213 -12.22 -6.62 5.76
C SER A 213 -11.15 -5.67 6.28
N SER A 214 -11.56 -4.46 6.67
CA SER A 214 -10.77 -3.59 7.53
C SER A 214 -10.66 -4.17 8.95
N ASP A 215 -11.29 -5.31 9.23
CA ASP A 215 -11.03 -6.04 10.46
C ASP A 215 -9.65 -6.67 10.33
N ASN A 216 -8.69 -5.99 10.94
CA ASN A 216 -7.38 -6.52 11.22
C ASN A 216 -7.54 -7.92 11.83
N MET A 217 -7.03 -8.92 11.13
CA MET A 217 -7.12 -10.32 11.54
C MET A 217 -6.29 -10.59 12.80
N ILE A 218 -5.33 -9.71 13.11
CA ILE A 218 -4.43 -9.87 14.24
C ILE A 218 -5.17 -9.69 15.56
N THR A 219 -5.00 -10.67 16.46
CA THR A 219 -5.45 -10.53 17.83
C THR A 219 -4.46 -9.69 18.61
N ASP A 220 -4.94 -8.67 19.32
CA ASP A 220 -4.12 -7.72 20.10
C ASP A 220 -3.01 -7.01 19.28
N PRO A 221 -3.38 -6.33 18.18
CA PRO A 221 -2.44 -5.80 17.19
C PRO A 221 -1.51 -4.70 17.71
N GLY A 222 -1.97 -3.90 18.68
CA GLY A 222 -1.18 -2.89 19.38
C GLY A 222 -0.78 -3.30 20.79
N PHE A 223 -0.76 -4.60 21.10
CA PHE A 223 -0.25 -5.15 22.38
C PHE A 223 -0.93 -4.65 23.68
N GLU A 224 -2.06 -3.94 23.59
CA GLU A 224 -2.78 -3.35 24.72
C GLU A 224 -3.24 -4.39 25.76
N ASN A 225 -3.47 -5.62 25.31
CA ASN A 225 -3.93 -6.74 26.12
C ASN A 225 -2.82 -7.73 26.46
N GLY A 226 -1.56 -7.29 26.49
CA GLY A 226 -0.44 -8.10 26.96
C GLY A 226 0.14 -9.03 25.89
N GLY A 227 -0.06 -8.74 24.62
CA GLY A 227 0.46 -9.50 23.49
C GLY A 227 -0.24 -10.84 23.29
N THR A 228 -1.54 -10.93 23.62
CA THR A 228 -2.26 -12.23 23.68
C THR A 228 -2.41 -12.95 22.34
N GLY A 229 -2.28 -12.25 21.21
CA GLY A 229 -2.24 -12.84 19.87
C GLY A 229 -0.85 -13.22 19.36
N TRP A 230 0.19 -13.01 20.17
CA TRP A 230 1.57 -13.19 19.76
C TRP A 230 2.27 -14.24 20.62
N LYS A 231 3.07 -15.08 19.96
CA LYS A 231 4.00 -16.00 20.61
C LYS A 231 5.37 -15.35 20.60
N LEU A 232 6.02 -15.40 21.76
CA LEU A 232 7.40 -14.96 21.94
C LEU A 232 8.33 -16.13 21.66
N GLU A 233 9.28 -15.94 20.74
CA GLU A 233 10.26 -16.95 20.37
C GLU A 233 11.66 -16.57 20.84
N ASN A 234 12.44 -17.58 21.24
CA ASN A 234 13.83 -17.43 21.68
C ASN A 234 14.03 -16.42 22.83
N THR A 235 13.25 -16.51 23.91
CA THR A 235 13.26 -15.51 25.01
C THR A 235 13.87 -15.99 26.33
N THR A 236 14.46 -17.19 26.38
CA THR A 236 14.80 -17.87 27.64
C THR A 236 16.29 -18.08 27.91
N SER A 237 17.18 -17.63 27.03
CA SER A 237 18.64 -17.59 27.28
C SER A 237 19.16 -16.15 27.23
N GLY A 238 20.31 -15.88 27.88
CA GLY A 238 20.96 -14.55 27.86
C GLY A 238 21.62 -14.18 26.51
N GLU A 239 21.33 -14.94 25.46
CA GLU A 239 21.86 -14.80 24.10
C GLU A 239 20.87 -14.09 23.15
N TYR A 240 19.64 -13.84 23.62
CA TYR A 240 18.56 -13.24 22.83
C TYR A 240 18.05 -11.93 23.44
N ALA A 241 17.37 -11.12 22.64
CA ALA A 241 16.73 -9.92 23.14
C ALA A 241 15.56 -10.27 24.08
N LYS A 242 15.47 -9.52 25.18
CA LYS A 242 14.36 -9.64 26.12
C LYS A 242 13.20 -8.81 25.60
N PHE A 243 12.03 -9.43 25.48
CA PHE A 243 10.78 -8.74 25.16
C PHE A 243 9.96 -8.44 26.42
N GLU A 244 9.34 -7.27 26.44
CA GLU A 244 8.36 -6.85 27.42
C GLU A 244 7.22 -6.09 26.74
N ILE A 245 5.99 -6.34 27.18
CA ILE A 245 4.84 -5.53 26.75
C ILE A 245 4.68 -4.39 27.75
N ASN A 246 5.04 -3.17 27.34
CA ASN A 246 5.13 -2.01 28.22
C ASN A 246 4.81 -0.69 27.49
N ASP A 247 4.87 0.43 28.20
CA ASP A 247 4.57 1.79 27.74
C ASP A 247 5.82 2.63 27.42
N GLU A 248 6.99 2.00 27.24
CA GLU A 248 8.27 2.73 27.10
C GLU A 248 8.46 3.39 25.72
N MET A 249 7.93 2.77 24.66
CA MET A 249 7.99 3.27 23.29
C MET A 249 6.80 2.69 22.52
N THR A 250 5.73 3.47 22.42
CA THR A 250 4.47 3.11 21.75
C THR A 250 4.22 4.03 20.56
N HIS A 251 3.60 3.50 19.50
CA HIS A 251 3.26 4.27 18.30
C HIS A 251 1.83 4.81 18.43
N LYS A 252 0.88 3.96 18.81
CA LYS A 252 -0.48 4.35 19.21
C LYS A 252 -0.86 3.58 20.46
N GLY A 253 -1.83 4.13 21.21
CA GLY A 253 -2.26 3.50 22.45
C GLY A 253 -1.26 3.64 23.59
N GLY A 254 -1.35 2.74 24.56
CA GLY A 254 -0.61 2.77 25.81
C GLY A 254 0.42 1.65 25.97
N LYS A 255 0.51 0.68 25.05
CA LYS A 255 1.51 -0.38 25.12
C LYS A 255 2.06 -0.76 23.74
N ALA A 256 3.25 -1.34 23.73
CA ALA A 256 3.87 -1.96 22.55
C ALA A 256 4.71 -3.18 22.97
N ALA A 257 5.17 -3.99 22.02
CA ALA A 257 6.16 -5.01 22.27
C ALA A 257 7.57 -4.44 22.19
N HIS A 258 8.14 -4.11 23.35
CA HIS A 258 9.47 -3.57 23.48
C HIS A 258 10.52 -4.69 23.59
N TRP A 259 11.67 -4.54 22.94
CA TRP A 259 12.83 -5.41 23.10
C TRP A 259 14.09 -4.65 23.51
N TYR A 260 14.93 -5.33 24.30
CA TYR A 260 16.27 -4.87 24.62
C TYR A 260 17.22 -6.06 24.79
N SER A 261 18.46 -5.92 24.30
CA SER A 261 19.54 -6.85 24.58
C SER A 261 20.83 -6.14 24.97
N ALA A 262 21.49 -6.60 26.04
CA ALA A 262 22.83 -6.15 26.39
C ALA A 262 23.93 -6.78 25.51
N ASN A 263 23.63 -7.92 24.86
CA ASN A 263 24.53 -8.67 23.99
C ASN A 263 24.05 -8.60 22.53
N ALA A 264 24.91 -8.93 21.58
CA ALA A 264 24.44 -9.19 20.22
C ALA A 264 23.47 -10.39 20.24
N PHE A 265 22.46 -10.35 19.39
CA PHE A 265 21.40 -11.35 19.31
C PHE A 265 21.00 -11.59 17.86
N GLU A 266 20.60 -12.82 17.55
CA GLU A 266 20.07 -13.19 16.26
C GLU A 266 18.79 -14.04 16.44
N TYR A 267 17.91 -14.03 15.45
CA TYR A 267 16.68 -14.83 15.42
C TYR A 267 15.77 -14.66 16.65
N THR A 268 15.71 -13.45 17.21
CA THR A 268 14.76 -13.13 18.29
C THR A 268 13.51 -12.53 17.68
N GLY A 269 12.30 -12.92 18.09
CA GLY A 269 11.14 -12.40 17.38
C GLY A 269 9.78 -12.76 17.94
N LEU A 270 8.76 -12.22 17.27
CA LEU A 270 7.36 -12.51 17.52
C LEU A 270 6.79 -13.35 16.38
N TYR A 271 5.88 -14.25 16.74
CA TYR A 271 5.20 -15.13 15.79
C TYR A 271 3.69 -15.16 16.02
N ALA A 272 2.92 -15.12 14.93
CA ALA A 272 1.48 -15.31 14.94
C ALA A 272 1.00 -16.15 13.75
N GLU A 273 -0.14 -16.83 13.92
CA GLU A 273 -0.76 -17.67 12.88
C GLU A 273 -2.23 -17.34 12.72
N TYR A 274 -2.67 -17.25 11.48
CA TYR A 274 -4.06 -17.00 11.12
C TYR A 274 -4.49 -17.91 9.98
N THR A 275 -5.80 -18.16 9.87
CA THR A 275 -6.38 -18.87 8.73
C THR A 275 -6.95 -17.87 7.74
N ALA A 276 -6.57 -17.96 6.47
CA ALA A 276 -7.09 -17.13 5.41
C ALA A 276 -8.62 -17.33 5.25
N PRO A 277 -9.46 -16.31 5.52
CA PRO A 277 -10.91 -16.44 5.42
C PRO A 277 -11.40 -16.59 3.97
N GLU A 278 -10.66 -16.00 3.03
CA GLU A 278 -10.99 -15.97 1.60
C GLU A 278 -9.76 -16.19 0.71
N THR A 279 -9.99 -16.61 -0.53
CA THR A 279 -8.91 -16.66 -1.52
C THR A 279 -8.64 -15.25 -2.04
N GLY A 280 -7.39 -14.81 -2.02
CA GLY A 280 -6.98 -13.56 -2.64
C GLY A 280 -5.67 -12.99 -2.10
N LYS A 281 -5.52 -11.67 -2.25
CA LYS A 281 -4.40 -10.86 -1.78
C LYS A 281 -4.62 -10.45 -0.32
N TYR A 282 -3.52 -10.45 0.40
CA TYR A 282 -3.42 -10.06 1.80
C TYR A 282 -2.23 -9.12 1.96
N ARG A 283 -2.28 -8.31 3.02
CA ARG A 283 -1.18 -7.43 3.41
C ARG A 283 -0.97 -7.51 4.92
N PHE A 284 0.29 -7.71 5.29
CA PHE A 284 0.77 -7.52 6.65
C PHE A 284 1.50 -6.18 6.76
N THR A 285 1.26 -5.44 7.84
CA THR A 285 2.02 -4.23 8.19
C THR A 285 2.34 -4.20 9.68
N ASP A 286 3.38 -3.49 10.05
CA ASP A 286 3.67 -3.11 11.44
C ASP A 286 4.46 -1.80 11.46
N TYR A 287 4.64 -1.24 12.65
CA TYR A 287 5.53 -0.11 12.89
C TYR A 287 6.66 -0.54 13.82
N LEU A 288 7.91 -0.33 13.42
CA LEU A 288 9.08 -0.61 14.25
C LEU A 288 9.92 0.65 14.49
N ALA A 289 10.36 0.87 15.72
CA ALA A 289 11.31 1.94 16.09
C ALA A 289 12.42 1.38 16.98
N GLY A 290 13.54 2.09 17.12
CA GLY A 290 14.70 1.63 17.89
C GLY A 290 16.03 1.84 17.18
N GLU A 291 17.09 1.22 17.70
CA GLU A 291 18.45 1.32 17.14
C GLU A 291 19.20 -0.01 17.23
N LYS A 292 20.23 -0.14 16.39
CA LYS A 292 21.15 -1.29 16.35
C LYS A 292 20.43 -2.65 16.20
N THR A 293 19.25 -2.62 15.59
CA THR A 293 18.43 -3.80 15.34
C THR A 293 17.99 -3.75 13.87
N SER A 294 18.22 -4.83 13.15
CA SER A 294 17.59 -5.12 11.87
C SER A 294 16.37 -6.02 12.07
N TYR A 295 15.36 -5.85 11.24
CA TYR A 295 14.16 -6.68 11.23
C TYR A 295 13.97 -7.37 9.88
N LYS A 296 13.31 -8.52 9.90
CA LYS A 296 12.73 -9.21 8.75
C LYS A 296 11.32 -9.64 9.11
N ASN A 297 10.35 -9.02 8.45
CA ASN A 297 8.95 -9.38 8.54
C ASN A 297 8.63 -10.39 7.47
N LEU A 298 8.49 -11.65 7.87
CA LEU A 298 8.39 -12.79 6.98
C LEU A 298 6.99 -13.40 7.05
N ILE A 299 6.40 -13.61 5.88
CA ILE A 299 5.11 -14.28 5.71
C ILE A 299 5.34 -15.69 5.15
N SER A 300 4.73 -16.67 5.82
CA SER A 300 4.59 -18.03 5.30
C SER A 300 3.13 -18.36 5.01
N VAL A 301 2.90 -19.18 3.97
CA VAL A 301 1.59 -19.74 3.65
C VAL A 301 1.75 -21.26 3.63
N ASN A 302 1.00 -21.95 4.50
CA ASN A 302 1.12 -23.39 4.75
C ASN A 302 2.56 -23.84 5.08
N GLY A 303 3.30 -23.00 5.81
CA GLY A 303 4.69 -23.26 6.21
C GLY A 303 5.74 -22.97 5.13
N GLU A 304 5.34 -22.54 3.94
CA GLU A 304 6.27 -22.12 2.88
C GLU A 304 6.45 -20.61 2.90
N HIS A 305 7.68 -20.11 2.90
CA HIS A 305 7.96 -18.67 2.84
C HIS A 305 7.47 -18.09 1.51
N LYS A 306 6.64 -17.04 1.58
CA LYS A 306 6.03 -16.42 0.40
C LYS A 306 6.51 -15.01 0.11
N ALA A 307 6.62 -14.18 1.14
CA ALA A 307 6.98 -12.78 1.01
C ALA A 307 7.66 -12.30 2.28
N TYR A 308 8.47 -11.26 2.16
CA TYR A 308 9.04 -10.58 3.31
C TYR A 308 9.31 -9.10 2.99
N ASP A 309 9.47 -8.32 4.04
CA ASP A 309 10.10 -7.01 4.04
C ASP A 309 11.20 -7.00 5.10
N GLU A 310 12.31 -6.34 4.84
CA GLU A 310 13.45 -6.30 5.76
C GLU A 310 14.06 -4.91 5.82
N GLY A 311 14.59 -4.56 6.98
CA GLY A 311 15.14 -3.23 7.20
C GLY A 311 15.87 -3.11 8.53
N ALA A 312 16.11 -1.87 8.95
CA ALA A 312 16.70 -1.57 10.24
C ALA A 312 16.02 -0.38 10.91
N VAL A 313 15.86 -0.46 12.22
CA VAL A 313 15.40 0.66 13.03
C VAL A 313 16.56 1.61 13.31
N THR A 314 16.32 2.92 13.22
CA THR A 314 17.40 3.92 13.11
C THR A 314 17.48 4.95 14.23
N ALA A 315 16.44 5.10 15.05
CA ALA A 315 16.42 5.97 16.22
C ALA A 315 15.27 5.63 17.18
N TYR A 316 15.42 6.06 18.44
CA TYR A 316 14.32 6.12 19.41
C TYR A 316 13.14 6.92 18.84
N ASP A 317 11.93 6.37 18.94
CA ASP A 317 10.66 7.01 18.52
C ASP A 317 10.62 7.47 17.04
N LYS A 318 11.48 6.88 16.21
CA LYS A 318 11.45 7.04 14.76
C LYS A 318 10.92 5.76 14.14
N TRP A 319 9.60 5.73 13.95
CA TRP A 319 8.86 4.58 13.46
C TRP A 319 9.02 4.38 11.96
N ASN A 320 9.41 3.17 11.59
CA ASN A 320 9.43 2.67 10.22
C ASN A 320 8.21 1.76 10.03
N LYS A 321 7.45 1.97 8.96
CA LYS A 321 6.35 1.08 8.59
C LYS A 321 6.85 -0.02 7.66
N SER A 322 6.67 -1.27 8.04
CA SER A 322 6.89 -2.40 7.13
C SER A 322 5.60 -2.75 6.40
N VAL A 323 5.72 -3.21 5.15
CA VAL A 323 4.59 -3.65 4.35
C VAL A 323 4.95 -4.91 3.57
N VAL A 324 4.22 -6.00 3.81
CA VAL A 324 4.39 -7.27 3.11
C VAL A 324 3.08 -7.68 2.44
N GLU A 325 3.08 -7.75 1.12
CA GLU A 325 1.93 -8.20 0.33
C GLU A 325 2.13 -9.63 -0.16
N PHE A 326 1.06 -10.43 -0.12
CA PHE A 326 1.11 -11.84 -0.49
C PHE A 326 -0.27 -12.36 -0.90
N THR A 327 -0.33 -13.57 -1.45
CA THR A 327 -1.59 -14.24 -1.79
C THR A 327 -1.77 -15.50 -0.95
N ALA A 328 -2.99 -15.77 -0.52
CA ALA A 328 -3.37 -17.00 0.15
C ALA A 328 -4.74 -17.49 -0.35
N ASN A 329 -4.97 -18.80 -0.32
CA ASN A 329 -6.26 -19.40 -0.62
C ASN A 329 -7.09 -19.50 0.65
N LYS A 330 -8.41 -19.51 0.51
CA LYS A 330 -9.34 -19.78 1.61
C LYS A 330 -8.97 -21.08 2.32
N GLY A 331 -8.73 -20.98 3.63
CA GLY A 331 -8.33 -22.10 4.48
C GLY A 331 -6.83 -22.32 4.62
N ASP A 332 -5.98 -21.58 3.88
CA ASP A 332 -4.53 -21.62 4.07
C ASP A 332 -4.13 -21.06 5.45
N THR A 333 -3.09 -21.62 6.05
CA THR A 333 -2.46 -21.07 7.25
C THR A 333 -1.46 -19.99 6.87
N ILE A 334 -1.69 -18.77 7.34
CA ILE A 334 -0.80 -17.62 7.21
C ILE A 334 0.04 -17.54 8.49
N GLY A 335 1.36 -17.70 8.38
CA GLY A 335 2.30 -17.47 9.47
C GLY A 335 2.99 -16.11 9.31
N ILE A 336 3.02 -15.30 10.37
CA ILE A 336 3.68 -14.00 10.43
C ILE A 336 4.84 -14.09 11.41
N TRP A 337 6.04 -13.78 10.94
CA TRP A 337 7.25 -13.70 11.74
C TRP A 337 7.81 -12.28 11.71
N ILE A 338 8.06 -11.73 12.89
CA ILE A 338 8.83 -10.49 13.07
C ILE A 338 10.17 -10.92 13.64
N GLU A 339 11.13 -11.17 12.75
CA GLU A 339 12.48 -11.62 13.12
C GLU A 339 13.40 -10.42 13.35
N LEU A 340 14.13 -10.43 14.45
CA LEU A 340 15.05 -9.39 14.86
C LEU A 340 16.46 -9.95 15.03
N ASN A 341 17.42 -9.22 14.47
CA ASN A 341 18.85 -9.42 14.66
C ASN A 341 19.45 -8.08 15.11
N GLY A 342 20.35 -8.08 16.10
CA GLY A 342 20.88 -6.83 16.63
C GLY A 342 22.22 -6.94 17.31
N GLU A 343 22.89 -5.80 17.39
CA GLU A 343 24.18 -5.67 18.07
C GLU A 343 24.00 -5.54 19.59
N ALA A 344 25.11 -5.58 20.34
CA ALA A 344 25.09 -5.31 21.77
C ALA A 344 24.50 -3.92 22.10
N GLY A 345 23.50 -3.91 22.97
CA GLY A 345 22.72 -2.72 23.30
C GLY A 345 21.61 -2.40 22.28
N GLY A 346 21.27 -3.33 21.37
CA GLY A 346 20.15 -3.19 20.46
C GLY A 346 18.82 -3.18 21.21
N TYR A 347 17.95 -2.27 20.80
CA TYR A 347 16.65 -2.05 21.41
C TYR A 347 15.66 -1.55 20.38
N GLY A 348 14.38 -1.65 20.71
CA GLY A 348 13.30 -1.09 19.91
C GLY A 348 11.93 -1.56 20.34
N SER A 349 10.91 -1.14 19.61
CA SER A 349 9.54 -1.58 19.81
C SER A 349 8.88 -1.89 18.48
N VAL A 350 7.94 -2.83 18.50
CA VAL A 350 6.98 -3.06 17.42
C VAL A 350 5.57 -2.85 17.93
N ASP A 351 4.75 -2.21 17.10
CA ASP A 351 3.41 -1.77 17.45
C ASP A 351 2.50 -1.69 16.22
N ASP A 352 1.19 -1.60 16.46
CA ASP A 352 0.14 -1.43 15.44
C ASP A 352 0.26 -2.40 14.26
N CYS A 353 0.40 -3.69 14.56
CA CYS A 353 0.49 -4.73 13.54
C CYS A 353 -0.88 -4.94 12.85
N GLU A 354 -0.94 -5.06 11.54
CA GLU A 354 -2.18 -5.31 10.81
C GLU A 354 -2.02 -6.46 9.81
N LEU A 355 -2.98 -7.39 9.79
CA LEU A 355 -3.15 -8.36 8.71
C LEU A 355 -4.54 -8.19 8.11
N CYS A 356 -4.61 -7.79 6.85
CA CYS A 356 -5.87 -7.51 6.18
C CYS A 356 -5.98 -8.22 4.84
N PHE A 357 -7.21 -8.63 4.49
CA PHE A 357 -7.55 -9.05 3.13
C PHE A 357 -7.68 -7.82 2.23
N THR A 358 -6.89 -7.74 1.17
CA THR A 358 -6.82 -6.56 0.29
C THR A 358 -7.57 -6.73 -1.03
N GLY A 359 -8.05 -7.94 -1.35
CA GLY A 359 -8.90 -8.18 -2.50
C GLY A 359 -8.72 -9.56 -3.12
N GLN A 360 -9.50 -9.88 -4.15
CA GLN A 360 -9.32 -11.13 -4.91
C GLN A 360 -7.98 -11.10 -5.67
N ALA A 361 -7.32 -12.25 -5.81
CA ALA A 361 -6.21 -12.38 -6.75
C ALA A 361 -6.77 -12.23 -8.17
N GLU A 362 -6.05 -11.51 -9.05
CA GLU A 362 -6.53 -11.32 -10.42
C GLU A 362 -6.71 -12.67 -11.11
N ASP A 363 -7.94 -12.97 -11.52
CA ASP A 363 -8.26 -14.10 -12.37
C ASP A 363 -7.85 -13.68 -13.79
N VAL A 364 -6.73 -14.20 -14.28
CA VAL A 364 -6.19 -13.91 -15.63
C VAL A 364 -7.05 -14.54 -16.75
N SER A 365 -8.33 -14.80 -16.49
CA SER A 365 -9.28 -15.43 -17.40
C SER A 365 -10.38 -14.46 -17.88
N SER A 366 -9.99 -13.27 -18.33
CA SER A 366 -10.82 -12.45 -19.21
C SER A 366 -10.18 -12.43 -20.61
N PRO A 367 -10.90 -12.82 -21.68
CA PRO A 367 -10.35 -12.81 -23.02
C PRO A 367 -10.01 -11.38 -23.43
N GLU A 368 -8.79 -11.17 -23.95
CA GLU A 368 -8.37 -9.91 -24.54
C GLU A 368 -9.48 -9.33 -25.44
N PRO A 369 -9.76 -8.02 -25.37
CA PRO A 369 -10.58 -7.38 -26.38
C PRO A 369 -9.89 -7.56 -27.72
N THR A 370 -10.57 -8.25 -28.63
CA THR A 370 -10.11 -8.46 -30.01
C THR A 370 -9.72 -7.13 -30.63
N ALA A 371 -8.42 -6.99 -30.94
CA ALA A 371 -7.89 -5.84 -31.63
C ALA A 371 -8.60 -5.64 -32.97
N SER A 372 -9.25 -4.50 -33.15
CA SER A 372 -9.69 -4.03 -34.46
C SER A 372 -8.47 -3.54 -35.26
N PRO A 373 -8.40 -3.77 -36.58
CA PRO A 373 -7.16 -3.63 -37.33
C PRO A 373 -6.76 -2.16 -37.48
N ALA A 374 -5.51 -1.85 -37.13
CA ALA A 374 -4.90 -0.55 -37.40
C ALA A 374 -4.59 -0.38 -38.89
N PRO A 375 -4.74 0.84 -39.45
CA PRO A 375 -4.37 1.14 -40.83
C PRO A 375 -2.84 1.20 -41.01
N SER A 376 -2.39 0.82 -42.20
CA SER A 376 -1.00 0.67 -42.64
C SER A 376 -0.16 1.96 -42.59
N SER A 377 1.05 1.82 -42.05
CA SER A 377 2.18 2.77 -42.01
C SER A 377 2.78 3.08 -43.40
N PRO A 378 3.46 4.23 -43.57
CA PRO A 378 4.68 4.32 -44.38
C PRO A 378 5.94 4.54 -43.50
N GLU A 379 7.00 3.81 -43.82
CA GLU A 379 8.33 3.79 -43.19
C GLU A 379 9.02 5.17 -43.05
N PRO A 380 9.82 5.36 -41.99
CA PRO A 380 10.93 6.30 -41.99
C PRO A 380 12.31 5.62 -42.08
N THR A 381 13.21 6.33 -42.76
CA THR A 381 14.59 6.03 -43.14
C THR A 381 15.57 5.83 -41.96
N GLN A 382 16.60 5.03 -42.21
CA GLN A 382 17.66 4.52 -41.33
C GLN A 382 18.49 5.57 -40.57
N SER A 383 18.96 5.18 -39.37
CA SER A 383 20.07 5.75 -38.58
C SER A 383 21.04 4.60 -38.17
N PRO A 384 22.36 4.82 -38.02
CA PRO A 384 23.35 3.74 -38.00
C PRO A 384 23.62 3.10 -36.62
N GLU A 385 24.28 1.94 -36.69
CA GLU A 385 24.52 0.85 -35.74
C GLU A 385 25.06 1.19 -34.33
N PRO A 386 24.75 0.35 -33.30
CA PRO A 386 25.50 0.24 -32.06
C PRO A 386 26.54 -0.89 -32.06
N VAL A 387 27.60 -0.68 -31.29
CA VAL A 387 28.80 -1.49 -31.08
C VAL A 387 28.50 -2.81 -30.33
N GLN A 388 29.15 -3.90 -30.75
CA GLN A 388 29.09 -5.25 -30.15
C GLN A 388 29.72 -5.34 -28.76
N SER A 389 29.10 -6.14 -27.88
CA SER A 389 29.66 -6.67 -26.63
C SER A 389 29.81 -8.20 -26.78
N PRO A 390 30.84 -8.87 -26.21
CA PRO A 390 31.17 -10.25 -26.55
C PRO A 390 30.37 -11.30 -25.78
N GLU A 391 30.05 -12.40 -26.46
CA GLU A 391 29.53 -13.67 -25.91
C GLU A 391 30.58 -14.43 -25.07
N PRO A 392 30.17 -15.26 -24.08
CA PRO A 392 31.08 -16.17 -23.38
C PRO A 392 31.24 -17.50 -24.15
N THR A 393 32.50 -17.87 -24.41
CA THR A 393 32.92 -19.17 -24.94
C THR A 393 32.91 -20.26 -23.86
N THR A 394 32.26 -21.39 -24.13
CA THR A 394 32.46 -22.67 -23.43
C THR A 394 33.59 -23.49 -24.09
N PRO A 395 34.47 -24.14 -23.32
CA PRO A 395 35.22 -25.30 -23.80
C PRO A 395 34.80 -26.58 -23.07
N SER A 396 34.28 -27.55 -23.82
CA SER A 396 33.98 -28.91 -23.35
C SER A 396 35.21 -29.80 -23.48
N THR A 397 35.67 -30.39 -22.37
CA THR A 397 36.63 -31.52 -22.34
C THR A 397 36.07 -32.59 -21.39
N PRO A 398 36.19 -33.91 -21.66
CA PRO A 398 35.43 -34.94 -20.95
C PRO A 398 36.02 -35.24 -19.56
N VAL A 399 35.16 -35.19 -18.54
CA VAL A 399 35.49 -35.42 -17.12
C VAL A 399 35.58 -36.93 -16.81
N SER A 400 36.57 -37.31 -15.98
CA SER A 400 36.84 -38.67 -15.54
C SER A 400 35.78 -39.17 -14.54
N LYS A 401 35.59 -40.49 -14.42
CA LYS A 401 34.54 -41.11 -13.58
C LYS A 401 34.70 -40.92 -12.07
N ASP A 402 35.81 -40.35 -11.59
CA ASP A 402 36.11 -40.17 -10.16
C ASP A 402 36.26 -38.70 -9.74
N ASP A 403 35.96 -37.73 -10.62
CA ASP A 403 36.03 -36.31 -10.25
C ASP A 403 34.78 -35.90 -9.43
N PRO A 404 34.94 -35.11 -8.35
CA PRO A 404 33.83 -34.64 -7.53
C PRO A 404 32.94 -33.67 -8.32
N ILE A 405 31.63 -33.80 -8.13
CA ILE A 405 30.62 -33.03 -8.85
C ILE A 405 30.28 -31.77 -8.03
N LYS A 406 30.45 -30.61 -8.65
CA LYS A 406 30.12 -29.33 -8.00
C LYS A 406 28.63 -29.26 -7.69
N GLY A 407 28.27 -28.98 -6.45
CA GLY A 407 26.91 -29.03 -5.92
C GLY A 407 26.46 -30.39 -5.36
N ASP A 408 27.24 -31.46 -5.49
CA ASP A 408 26.97 -32.75 -4.85
C ASP A 408 27.66 -32.79 -3.47
N LEU A 409 26.85 -32.73 -2.41
CA LEU A 409 27.31 -32.58 -1.03
C LEU A 409 27.20 -33.88 -0.22
N ASP A 410 26.38 -34.83 -0.66
CA ASP A 410 26.26 -36.15 -0.03
C ASP A 410 27.08 -37.27 -0.72
N GLY A 411 27.65 -36.97 -1.88
CA GLY A 411 28.53 -37.86 -2.64
C GLY A 411 27.79 -38.93 -3.43
N ASP A 412 26.46 -38.79 -3.63
CA ASP A 412 25.64 -39.74 -4.38
C ASP A 412 25.73 -39.56 -5.91
N ARG A 413 26.53 -38.58 -6.36
CA ARG A 413 26.77 -38.18 -7.75
C ARG A 413 25.58 -37.54 -8.43
N LYS A 414 24.61 -37.04 -7.67
CA LYS A 414 23.48 -36.25 -8.15
C LYS A 414 23.48 -34.92 -7.43
N VAL A 415 22.98 -33.89 -8.12
CA VAL A 415 22.76 -32.57 -7.53
C VAL A 415 21.26 -32.39 -7.44
N ASN A 416 20.72 -32.45 -6.23
CA ASN A 416 19.29 -32.47 -5.98
C ASN A 416 18.90 -31.86 -4.61
N ALA A 417 17.64 -32.01 -4.23
CA ALA A 417 17.09 -31.41 -3.00
C ALA A 417 17.81 -31.87 -1.71
N SER A 418 18.42 -33.05 -1.70
CA SER A 418 19.24 -33.53 -0.58
C SER A 418 20.47 -32.65 -0.36
N ASP A 419 21.18 -32.29 -1.44
CA ASP A 419 22.35 -31.41 -1.40
C ASP A 419 21.97 -30.00 -0.98
N LEU A 420 20.84 -29.49 -1.48
CA LEU A 420 20.28 -28.21 -1.06
C LEU A 420 19.96 -28.19 0.44
N GLY A 421 19.43 -29.30 0.96
CA GLY A 421 19.19 -29.48 2.39
C GLY A 421 20.47 -29.49 3.23
N ILE A 422 21.54 -30.10 2.74
CA ILE A 422 22.85 -30.11 3.42
C ILE A 422 23.47 -28.71 3.42
N MET A 423 23.41 -27.99 2.30
CA MET A 423 23.91 -26.61 2.20
C MET A 423 23.13 -25.68 3.14
N HIS A 424 21.80 -25.79 3.16
CA HIS A 424 20.94 -25.02 4.07
C HIS A 424 21.23 -25.35 5.54
N SER A 425 21.38 -26.64 5.88
CA SER A 425 21.74 -27.08 7.24
C SER A 425 23.13 -26.56 7.66
N HIS A 426 24.10 -26.51 6.74
CA HIS A 426 25.42 -25.95 7.02
C HIS A 426 25.37 -24.45 7.32
N MET A 427 24.60 -23.69 6.54
CA MET A 427 24.44 -22.25 6.74
C MET A 427 23.72 -21.91 8.05
N MET A 428 22.83 -22.79 8.51
CA MET A 428 22.13 -22.67 9.80
C MET A 428 22.93 -23.26 10.97
N GLY A 429 24.21 -23.61 10.77
CA GLY A 429 25.08 -24.17 11.81
C GLY A 429 24.77 -25.61 12.25
N GLY A 430 23.84 -26.28 11.57
CA GLY A 430 23.36 -27.64 11.92
C GLY A 430 24.19 -28.79 11.36
N THR A 431 25.03 -28.57 10.33
CA THR A 431 25.89 -29.62 9.75
C THR A 431 27.23 -29.04 9.28
N SER A 432 28.37 -29.62 9.66
CA SER A 432 29.67 -29.19 9.14
C SER A 432 29.97 -29.88 7.81
N LEU A 433 30.30 -29.10 6.78
CA LEU A 433 30.81 -29.65 5.51
C LEU A 433 32.22 -30.21 5.71
N SER A 434 32.52 -31.33 5.03
CA SER A 434 33.84 -31.94 5.07
C SER A 434 34.80 -31.24 4.10
N ASP A 435 36.10 -31.54 4.20
CA ASP A 435 37.12 -31.05 3.25
C ASP A 435 36.80 -31.45 1.79
N THR A 436 35.95 -32.45 1.57
CA THR A 436 35.51 -32.88 0.25
C THR A 436 34.23 -32.20 -0.21
N SER A 437 33.25 -31.92 0.66
CA SER A 437 31.99 -31.27 0.29
C SER A 437 32.05 -29.74 0.33
N PHE A 438 32.94 -29.15 1.12
CA PHE A 438 33.10 -27.69 1.18
C PHE A 438 33.47 -27.06 -0.18
N PRO A 439 34.45 -27.58 -0.94
CA PRO A 439 34.74 -27.03 -2.27
C PRO A 439 33.64 -27.26 -3.31
N GLN A 440 32.75 -28.24 -3.09
CA GLN A 440 31.59 -28.46 -3.96
C GLN A 440 30.42 -27.55 -3.60
N ALA A 441 30.36 -27.09 -2.36
CA ALA A 441 29.35 -26.17 -1.85
C ALA A 441 29.64 -24.70 -2.20
N ASP A 442 30.90 -24.31 -2.37
CA ASP A 442 31.27 -22.98 -2.89
C ASP A 442 30.99 -22.94 -4.39
N MET A 443 29.79 -22.52 -4.79
CA MET A 443 29.28 -22.58 -6.16
C MET A 443 29.88 -21.49 -7.07
N ASP A 444 30.24 -20.35 -6.51
CA ASP A 444 30.79 -19.20 -7.25
C ASP A 444 32.34 -19.10 -7.23
N TYR A 445 33.02 -20.01 -6.52
CA TYR A 445 34.48 -20.09 -6.37
C TYR A 445 35.11 -18.93 -5.57
N ASN A 446 34.36 -18.29 -4.67
CA ASN A 446 34.85 -17.18 -3.85
C ASN A 446 35.59 -17.62 -2.57
N GLY A 447 35.64 -18.93 -2.28
CA GLY A 447 36.29 -19.52 -1.11
C GLY A 447 35.44 -19.52 0.18
N LYS A 448 34.15 -19.20 0.07
CA LYS A 448 33.15 -19.19 1.17
C LYS A 448 31.90 -19.92 0.71
N VAL A 449 31.13 -20.47 1.65
CA VAL A 449 29.82 -21.06 1.40
C VAL A 449 28.76 -20.18 2.05
N ASN A 450 27.95 -19.49 1.25
CA ASN A 450 26.96 -18.53 1.71
C ASN A 450 25.68 -18.53 0.84
N ILE A 451 24.79 -17.56 1.03
CA ILE A 451 23.48 -17.52 0.37
C ILE A 451 23.58 -17.44 -1.16
N ALA A 452 24.63 -16.81 -1.70
CA ALA A 452 24.87 -16.79 -3.14
C ALA A 452 25.08 -18.21 -3.68
N ASP A 453 25.80 -19.06 -2.94
CA ASP A 453 26.05 -20.44 -3.32
C ASP A 453 24.78 -21.30 -3.25
N LEU A 454 23.93 -21.05 -2.25
CA LEU A 454 22.63 -21.71 -2.13
C LEU A 454 21.69 -21.37 -3.28
N LEU A 455 21.69 -20.11 -3.72
CA LEU A 455 20.90 -19.67 -4.86
C LEU A 455 21.39 -20.30 -6.16
N LEU A 456 22.70 -20.34 -6.38
CA LEU A 456 23.31 -20.99 -7.54
C LEU A 456 23.08 -22.51 -7.56
N LEU A 457 23.13 -23.16 -6.40
CA LEU A 457 22.80 -24.58 -6.28
C LEU A 457 21.31 -24.84 -6.60
N LYS A 458 20.42 -23.98 -6.11
CA LYS A 458 18.98 -24.06 -6.38
C LYS A 458 18.67 -23.85 -7.87
N GLU A 459 19.29 -22.86 -8.50
CA GLU A 459 19.15 -22.60 -9.93
C GLU A 459 19.62 -23.80 -10.76
N ARG A 460 20.76 -24.40 -10.42
CA ARG A 460 21.26 -25.60 -11.10
C ARG A 460 20.33 -26.81 -10.97
N ILE A 461 19.67 -27.00 -9.83
CA ILE A 461 18.68 -28.06 -9.61
C ILE A 461 17.44 -27.83 -10.49
N LEU A 462 17.02 -26.59 -10.67
CA LEU A 462 15.84 -26.21 -11.46
C LEU A 462 16.10 -26.34 -12.98
N ASP A 463 17.30 -26.00 -13.43
CA ASP A 463 17.65 -26.01 -14.86
C ASP A 463 18.06 -27.40 -15.38
N GLY A 464 18.33 -28.36 -14.49
CA GLY A 464 18.60 -29.75 -14.85
C GLY A 464 19.90 -29.98 -15.63
N THR A 465 20.82 -29.02 -15.64
CA THR A 465 22.14 -29.14 -16.28
C THR A 465 23.11 -29.93 -15.40
N TYR A 466 23.37 -31.20 -15.79
CA TYR A 466 24.28 -32.12 -15.11
C TYR A 466 25.73 -31.98 -15.56
#